data_AF-A0A968F5L7-F1
#
_entry.id   AF-A0A968F5L7-F1
#
_cell.length_a   1.000
_cell.length_b   1.000
_cell.length_c   1.000
_cell.angle_alpha   90.00
_cell.angle_beta   90.00
_cell.angle_gamma   90.00
#
_symmetry.space_group_name_H-M   'P 1'
#
loop_
_entity.id
_entity.type
_entity.pdbx_description
1 polymer ?
#
loop_
_entity_poly.entity_id
_entity_poly.type
_entity_poly.pdbx_seq_one_letter_code
_entity_poly.pdbx_strand_id
1 'polypeptide(L)'
;MDIVPSQPNPILFASIGNGFGDGNPPNASWLCKSTNHGDSWTIESRRDYSKWQGWYSHDVAVNPSDSNEVIAVGIEIYKSTTGGSNLAQKSTTDWFIGRIPPEGPEGPP
;
A
#
# COMPACT_ATOMS: atom_id res chain seq x y z
N MET A 1 -3.75 7.83 -4.16
CA MET A 1 -5.21 7.57 -4.30
C MET A 1 -5.46 7.35 -5.78
N ASP A 2 -6.29 6.36 -6.13
CA ASP A 2 -6.55 6.01 -7.52
C ASP A 2 -8.03 5.62 -7.75
N ILE A 3 -8.44 5.64 -9.01
CA ILE A 3 -9.83 5.48 -9.46
C ILE A 3 -9.92 4.47 -10.61
N VAL A 4 -11.01 3.70 -10.65
CA VAL A 4 -11.41 2.93 -11.82
C VAL A 4 -12.44 3.75 -12.61
N PRO A 5 -12.06 4.48 -13.68
CA PRO A 5 -12.96 5.43 -14.35
C PRO A 5 -13.93 4.78 -15.35
N SER A 6 -13.71 3.52 -15.71
CA SER A 6 -14.43 2.82 -16.78
C SER A 6 -15.83 2.32 -16.38
N GLN A 7 -16.21 2.48 -15.10
CA GLN A 7 -17.46 1.94 -14.56
C GLN A 7 -18.48 3.06 -14.25
N PRO A 8 -19.79 2.83 -14.48
CA PRO A 8 -20.84 3.83 -14.23
C PRO A 8 -20.91 4.26 -12.75
N ASN A 9 -20.47 3.40 -11.83
CA ASN A 9 -20.17 3.74 -10.44
C ASN A 9 -18.66 3.52 -10.21
N PRO A 10 -17.83 4.57 -10.34
CA PRO A 10 -16.38 4.42 -10.26
C PRO A 10 -15.96 3.96 -8.86
N ILE A 11 -15.13 2.93 -8.83
CA ILE A 11 -14.51 2.44 -7.61
C ILE A 11 -13.31 3.32 -7.29
N LEU A 12 -13.24 3.79 -6.05
CA LEU A 12 -12.12 4.59 -5.55
C LEU A 12 -11.29 3.78 -4.56
N PHE A 13 -9.97 3.95 -4.62
CA PHE A 13 -9.04 3.41 -3.64
C PHE A 13 -8.20 4.53 -3.03
N ALA A 14 -8.16 4.58 -1.70
CA ALA A 14 -7.31 5.49 -0.95
C ALA A 14 -6.30 4.69 -0.12
N SER A 15 -5.05 5.13 -0.17
CA SER A 15 -3.96 4.68 0.69
C SER A 15 -3.80 5.72 1.78
N ILE A 16 -3.95 5.33 3.04
CA ILE A 16 -3.79 6.21 4.21
C ILE A 16 -2.66 5.66 5.05
N GLY A 17 -1.62 6.45 5.28
CA GLY A 17 -0.51 6.10 6.15
C GLY A 17 -0.51 6.91 7.45
N ASN A 18 -0.10 6.28 8.54
CA ASN A 18 0.38 6.97 9.73
C ASN A 18 1.90 6.76 9.84
N GLY A 19 2.65 7.84 10.00
CA GLY A 19 4.12 7.83 10.12
C GLY A 19 4.66 8.43 11.43
N PHE A 20 3.79 8.89 12.33
CA PHE A 20 4.18 9.47 13.61
C PHE A 20 3.67 8.55 14.72
N GLY A 21 4.55 7.69 15.23
CA GLY A 21 4.21 6.68 16.22
C GLY A 21 4.32 7.17 17.65
N ASP A 22 3.21 7.61 18.23
CA ASP A 22 2.96 7.62 19.69
C ASP A 22 1.72 6.78 20.07
N GLY A 23 1.01 6.21 19.08
CA GLY A 23 -0.19 5.38 19.26
C GLY A 23 0.04 3.86 19.24
N ASN A 24 -1.04 3.10 19.50
CA ASN A 24 -1.09 1.65 19.38
C ASN A 24 -2.09 1.23 18.28
N PRO A 25 -1.64 0.73 17.10
CA PRO A 25 -0.26 0.48 16.71
C PRO A 25 0.50 1.77 16.28
N PRO A 26 1.84 1.80 16.39
CA PRO A 26 2.64 3.01 16.17
C PRO A 26 2.70 3.46 14.71
N ASN A 27 2.63 2.50 13.78
CA ASN A 27 2.54 2.73 12.35
C ASN A 27 1.34 1.94 11.83
N ALA A 28 0.71 2.46 10.79
CA ALA A 28 -0.37 1.75 10.12
C ALA A 28 -0.52 2.27 8.70
N SER A 29 -0.86 1.35 7.80
CA SER A 29 -1.46 1.69 6.53
C SER A 29 -2.88 1.14 6.47
N TRP A 30 -3.79 1.93 5.90
CA TRP A 30 -5.14 1.50 5.57
C TRP A 30 -5.34 1.62 4.07
N LEU A 31 -5.71 0.51 3.45
CA LEU A 31 -6.24 0.51 2.09
C LEU A 31 -7.76 0.61 2.20
N CYS A 32 -8.30 1.76 1.80
CA CYS A 32 -9.72 2.06 1.86
C CYS A 32 -10.33 2.03 0.45
N LYS A 33 -11.57 1.56 0.36
CA LYS A 33 -12.34 1.49 -0.88
C LYS A 33 -13.66 2.22 -0.73
N SER A 34 -14.08 2.91 -1.80
CA SER A 34 -15.41 3.48 -1.93
C SER A 34 -16.06 2.99 -3.22
N THR A 35 -17.36 2.74 -3.15
CA THR A 35 -18.21 2.35 -4.30
C THR A 35 -19.32 3.39 -4.56
N ASN A 36 -19.30 4.51 -3.86
CA ASN A 36 -20.29 5.58 -3.93
C ASN A 36 -19.63 6.96 -4.00
N HIS A 37 -18.71 7.12 -4.97
CA HIS A 37 -18.09 8.43 -5.28
C HIS A 37 -17.35 9.11 -4.11
N GLY A 38 -17.02 8.37 -3.06
CA GLY A 38 -16.30 8.87 -1.89
C GLY A 38 -17.21 9.27 -0.73
N ASP A 39 -18.52 9.07 -0.83
CA ASP A 39 -19.48 9.36 0.25
C ASP A 39 -19.24 8.47 1.48
N SER A 40 -18.83 7.22 1.29
CA SER A 40 -18.47 6.31 2.37
C SER A 40 -17.33 5.37 2.00
N TRP A 41 -16.55 4.94 2.99
CA TRP A 41 -15.35 4.12 2.78
C TRP A 41 -15.35 2.88 3.65
N THR A 42 -14.93 1.74 3.08
CA THR A 42 -14.62 0.50 3.79
C THR A 42 -13.11 0.32 3.88
N ILE A 43 -12.60 -0.18 5.00
CA ILE A 43 -11.20 -0.58 5.13
C ILE A 43 -11.06 -1.99 4.58
N GLU A 44 -10.44 -2.13 3.42
CA GLU A 44 -10.17 -3.42 2.79
C GLU A 44 -8.96 -4.11 3.43
N SER A 45 -7.94 -3.35 3.83
CA SER A 45 -6.76 -3.91 4.49
C SER A 45 -6.15 -2.96 5.53
N ARG A 46 -5.62 -3.55 6.61
CA ARG A 46 -4.82 -2.90 7.65
C ARG A 46 -3.35 -3.32 7.60
N ARG A 47 -2.93 -3.96 6.50
CA ARG A 47 -1.53 -4.34 6.34
C ARG A 47 -0.68 -3.08 6.24
N ASP A 48 0.30 -2.96 7.13
CA ASP A 48 1.22 -1.83 7.16
C ASP A 48 2.30 -1.99 6.08
N TYR A 49 2.09 -1.35 4.93
CA TYR A 49 3.04 -1.32 3.81
C TYR A 49 3.92 -0.06 3.82
N SER A 50 3.49 1.00 4.50
CA SER A 50 4.24 2.26 4.63
C SER A 50 5.25 2.26 5.79
N LYS A 51 5.05 1.40 6.79
CA LYS A 51 5.86 1.34 8.02
C LYS A 51 6.08 2.76 8.58
N TRP A 52 7.32 3.11 8.91
CA TRP A 52 7.70 4.43 9.45
C TRP A 52 7.68 5.58 8.42
N GLN A 53 7.31 5.34 7.16
CA GLN A 53 7.22 6.38 6.13
C GLN A 53 5.76 6.75 5.77
N GLY A 54 4.80 6.35 6.60
CA GLY A 54 3.37 6.61 6.36
C GLY A 54 2.97 8.09 6.24
N TRP A 55 3.83 9.03 6.63
CA TRP A 55 3.56 10.46 6.52
C TRP A 55 3.82 11.04 5.13
N TYR A 56 4.53 10.33 4.23
CA TYR A 56 4.85 10.85 2.89
C TYR A 56 5.08 9.79 1.79
N SER A 57 5.37 8.54 2.13
CA SER A 57 5.83 7.52 1.16
C SER A 57 4.90 6.32 1.14
N HIS A 58 3.74 6.51 0.53
CA HIS A 58 2.80 5.42 0.25
C HIS A 58 1.87 5.79 -0.90
N ASP A 59 1.40 4.80 -1.65
CA ASP A 59 0.40 5.00 -2.68
C ASP A 59 -0.40 3.72 -2.98
N VAL A 60 -1.42 3.86 -3.81
CA VAL A 60 -2.22 2.76 -4.35
C VAL A 60 -2.51 3.02 -5.82
N ALA A 61 -2.44 1.96 -6.62
CA ALA A 61 -2.93 1.94 -8.00
C ALA A 61 -3.88 0.76 -8.21
N VAL A 62 -4.88 0.93 -9.07
CA VAL A 62 -5.87 -0.10 -9.40
C VAL A 62 -5.92 -0.32 -10.92
N ASN A 63 -6.10 -1.57 -11.34
CA ASN A 63 -6.26 -1.86 -12.76
C ASN A 63 -7.61 -1.27 -13.26
N PRO A 64 -7.59 -0.40 -14.28
CA PRO A 64 -8.81 0.26 -14.78
C PRO A 64 -9.80 -0.69 -15.47
N SER A 65 -9.36 -1.91 -15.81
CA SER A 65 -10.18 -2.96 -16.42
C SER A 65 -10.61 -4.05 -15.42
N ASP A 66 -9.93 -4.17 -14.28
CA ASP A 66 -10.25 -5.13 -13.23
C ASP A 66 -9.97 -4.56 -11.83
N SER A 67 -11.03 -4.09 -11.16
CA SER A 67 -10.94 -3.52 -9.81
C SER A 67 -10.48 -4.50 -8.72
N ASN A 68 -10.37 -5.81 -9.04
CA ASN A 68 -9.79 -6.78 -8.10
C ASN A 68 -8.26 -6.72 -8.07
N GLU A 69 -7.63 -6.26 -9.15
CA GLU A 69 -6.19 -6.11 -9.23
C GLU A 69 -5.77 -4.74 -8.70
N VAL A 70 -5.16 -4.75 -7.52
CA VAL A 70 -4.74 -3.54 -6.79
C VAL A 70 -3.29 -3.68 -6.39
N ILE A 71 -2.51 -2.62 -6.56
CA ILE A 71 -1.13 -2.52 -6.07
C ILE A 71 -1.11 -1.47 -4.96
N ALA A 72 -0.64 -1.85 -3.77
CA ALA A 72 -0.39 -0.92 -2.67
C ALA A 72 1.12 -0.87 -2.41
N VAL A 73 1.67 0.33 -2.27
CA VAL A 73 3.12 0.54 -2.15
C VAL A 73 3.46 1.41 -0.96
N GLY A 74 4.61 1.12 -0.35
CA GLY A 74 5.27 1.93 0.65
C GLY A 74 6.75 1.54 0.72
N ILE A 75 7.21 1.01 1.84
CA ILE A 75 8.54 0.39 1.97
C ILE A 75 8.66 -0.86 1.08
N GLU A 76 7.57 -1.63 1.00
CA GLU A 76 7.45 -2.82 0.17
C GLU A 76 6.26 -2.68 -0.79
N ILE A 77 6.29 -3.46 -1.86
CA ILE A 77 5.23 -3.52 -2.87
C ILE A 77 4.33 -4.71 -2.55
N TYR A 78 3.02 -4.46 -2.57
CA TYR A 78 2.00 -5.45 -2.35
C TYR A 78 1.03 -5.49 -3.51
N LYS A 79 0.58 -6.70 -3.87
CA LYS A 79 -0.44 -6.91 -4.90
C LYS A 79 -1.64 -7.66 -4.33
N SER A 80 -2.83 -7.23 -4.71
CA SER A 80 -4.10 -7.91 -4.50
C SER A 80 -4.67 -8.41 -5.81
N THR A 81 -5.39 -9.51 -5.76
CA THR A 81 -6.32 -9.97 -6.81
C THR A 81 -7.73 -10.16 -6.22
N THR A 82 -8.00 -9.52 -5.07
CA THR A 82 -9.26 -9.61 -4.33
C THR A 82 -9.80 -8.23 -3.96
N GLY A 83 -9.44 -7.21 -4.73
CA GLY A 83 -9.92 -5.84 -4.56
C GLY A 83 -9.39 -5.14 -3.31
N GLY A 84 -8.21 -5.56 -2.83
CA GLY A 84 -7.54 -4.96 -1.67
C GLY A 84 -7.69 -5.75 -0.37
N SER A 85 -8.62 -6.71 -0.28
CA SER A 85 -8.87 -7.48 0.95
C SER A 85 -7.72 -8.42 1.33
N ASN A 86 -6.93 -8.87 0.36
CA ASN A 86 -5.70 -9.63 0.55
C ASN A 86 -4.54 -8.93 -0.17
N LEU A 87 -3.48 -8.62 0.56
CA LEU A 87 -2.27 -7.99 0.03
C LEU A 87 -1.10 -8.97 0.17
N ALA A 88 -0.69 -9.55 -0.95
CA ALA A 88 0.48 -10.43 -1.05
C ALA A 88 1.72 -9.60 -1.39
N GLN A 89 2.78 -9.75 -0.59
CA GLN A 89 4.06 -9.08 -0.80
C GLN A 89 4.70 -9.51 -2.12
N LYS A 90 5.26 -8.55 -2.86
CA LYS A 90 5.92 -8.74 -4.16
C LYS A 90 7.34 -8.20 -4.22
N SER A 91 7.76 -7.44 -3.21
CA SER A 91 9.16 -7.05 -3.04
C SER A 91 9.60 -7.24 -1.59
N THR A 92 10.86 -7.57 -1.40
CA THR A 92 11.55 -7.51 -0.10
C THR A 92 12.49 -6.31 -0.09
N THR A 93 12.56 -5.63 1.05
CA THR A 93 13.50 -4.54 1.27
C THR A 93 14.80 -5.14 1.78
N ASP A 94 15.84 -5.11 0.95
CA ASP A 94 17.15 -5.68 1.25
C ASP A 94 18.21 -4.65 1.59
N TRP A 95 17.80 -3.71 2.43
CA TRP A 95 18.60 -2.54 2.77
C TRP A 95 19.40 -2.78 4.06
N PHE A 96 20.73 -2.75 3.94
CA PHE A 96 21.62 -2.68 5.08
C PHE A 96 21.54 -1.29 5.74
N ILE A 97 21.00 -1.21 6.96
CA ILE A 97 21.10 0.00 7.78
C ILE A 97 22.42 -0.07 8.57
N GLY A 98 23.53 0.39 7.96
CA GLY A 98 24.88 0.33 8.57
C GLY A 98 26.02 0.67 7.60
N ARG A 99 27.29 0.45 8.01
CA ARG A 99 28.43 0.55 7.08
C ARG A 99 28.40 -0.62 6.11
N ILE A 100 28.33 -0.32 4.82
CA ILE A 100 28.38 -1.29 3.72
C ILE A 100 29.71 -2.05 3.80
N PRO A 101 29.73 -3.39 3.85
CA PRO A 101 30.97 -4.15 3.71
C PRO A 101 31.61 -3.90 2.33
N PRO A 102 32.93 -3.71 2.21
CA PRO A 102 33.57 -3.34 0.95
C PRO A 102 33.41 -4.32 -0.22
N GLU A 103 32.86 -5.53 -0.02
CA GLU A 103 32.92 -6.63 -0.99
C GLU A 103 31.59 -7.38 -1.23
N GLY A 104 30.43 -6.74 -1.05
CA GLY A 104 29.12 -7.35 -1.33
C GLY A 104 28.22 -6.51 -2.25
N PRO A 105 27.31 -7.14 -3.03
CA PRO A 105 26.16 -6.42 -3.58
C PRO A 105 25.40 -5.71 -2.45
N GLU A 106 24.87 -4.52 -2.71
CA GLU A 106 23.85 -3.92 -1.84
C GLU A 106 22.56 -4.75 -1.93
N GLY A 107 22.47 -5.81 -1.11
CA GLY A 107 21.32 -6.71 -0.95
C GLY A 107 21.69 -8.20 -0.97
N PRO A 108 21.03 -9.10 -0.20
CA PRO A 108 21.27 -10.55 -0.17
C PRO A 108 20.96 -11.29 -1.49
N PRO A 109 21.41 -12.56 -1.57
CA PRO A 109 21.35 -13.40 -2.78
C PRO A 109 19.96 -13.76 -3.27
#